data_AF-A0A6B1GP77-F1
#
_entry.id   AF-A0A6B1GP77-F1
#
_cell.length_a   1.000
_cell.length_b   1.000
_cell.length_c   1.000
_cell.angle_alpha   90.00
_cell.angle_beta   90.00
_cell.angle_gamma   90.00
#
_symmetry.space_group_name_H-M   'P 1'
#
loop_
_entity.id
_entity.type
_entity.pdbx_description
1 polymer ?
#
loop_
_entity_poly.entity_id
_entity_poly.type
_entity_poly.pdbx_seq_one_letter_code
_entity_poly.pdbx_strand_id
1 'polypeptide(L)'
;GEAHIVNTGSIAGLFVPPLDVGTYAASKHAVIALTDRLRHEVADAGIGVSVLCPGGVTTRLFEGHRNVPADLADQVTPATRTDGAGGMAPAEVGRRVLDAVRADRFWIITHARGDDLGVIDERYEALRDAYAWASER
;
A
#
# COMPACT_ATOMS: atom_id res chain seq x y z
N GLY A 1 -1.15 -9.87 -20.20
CA GLY A 1 -1.86 -11.13 -20.44
C GLY A 1 -3.32 -10.87 -20.74
N GLU A 2 -4.12 -11.92 -20.92
CA GLU A 2 -5.59 -11.81 -21.05
C GLU A 2 -6.28 -11.51 -19.70
N ALA A 3 -5.53 -11.60 -18.58
CA ALA A 3 -5.99 -11.25 -17.24
C ALA A 3 -4.91 -10.51 -16.43
N HIS A 4 -5.34 -9.72 -15.44
CA HIS A 4 -4.48 -8.97 -14.53
C HIS A 4 -5.11 -8.80 -13.16
N ILE A 5 -4.34 -9.02 -12.09
CA ILE A 5 -4.79 -8.83 -10.70
C ILE A 5 -4.14 -7.56 -10.14
N VAL A 6 -4.96 -6.67 -9.55
CA VAL A 6 -4.48 -5.48 -8.87
C VAL A 6 -4.98 -5.47 -7.43
N ASN A 7 -4.06 -5.55 -6.48
CA ASN A 7 -4.39 -5.44 -5.06
C ASN A 7 -4.09 -4.02 -4.54
N THR A 8 -5.03 -3.44 -3.80
CA THR A 8 -4.87 -2.10 -3.21
C THR A 8 -4.13 -2.17 -1.87
N GLY A 9 -2.82 -1.97 -1.93
CA GLY A 9 -1.94 -1.69 -0.80
C GLY A 9 -2.06 -0.26 -0.28
N SER A 10 -0.93 0.34 0.12
CA SER A 10 -0.78 1.73 0.56
C SER A 10 0.70 2.10 0.62
N ILE A 11 1.03 3.39 0.57
CA ILE A 11 2.38 3.84 0.98
C ILE A 11 2.70 3.43 2.42
N ALA A 12 1.68 3.30 3.30
CA ALA A 12 1.83 2.77 4.66
C ALA A 12 2.23 1.27 4.71
N GLY A 13 2.23 0.59 3.56
CA GLY A 13 2.77 -0.76 3.39
C GLY A 13 4.25 -0.78 3.02
N LEU A 14 4.82 0.35 2.59
CA LEU A 14 6.23 0.49 2.20
C LEU A 14 7.08 0.97 3.37
N PHE A 15 6.53 1.90 4.13
CA PHE A 15 7.10 2.43 5.37
C PHE A 15 5.97 2.69 6.37
N VAL A 16 6.30 2.73 7.66
CA VAL A 16 5.32 3.01 8.72
C VAL A 16 5.51 4.46 9.15
N PRO A 17 4.61 5.39 8.77
CA PRO A 17 4.71 6.76 9.22
C PRO A 17 4.46 6.83 10.75
N PRO A 18 4.99 7.84 11.45
CA PRO A 18 4.76 8.06 12.89
C PRO A 18 3.35 8.63 13.14
N LEU A 19 2.34 7.91 12.67
CA LEU A 19 0.92 8.20 12.80
C LEU A 19 0.23 7.03 13.48
N ASP A 20 -0.95 7.28 14.07
CA ASP A 20 -1.77 6.23 14.69
C ASP A 20 -2.47 5.36 13.63
N VAL A 21 -1.68 4.56 12.93
CA VAL A 21 -2.11 3.72 11.80
C VAL A 21 -1.51 2.31 11.90
N GLY A 22 -1.08 1.86 13.08
CA GLY A 22 -0.30 0.61 13.23
C GLY A 22 -0.99 -0.63 12.65
N THR A 23 -2.27 -0.86 12.97
CA THR A 23 -3.04 -1.99 12.44
C THR A 23 -3.28 -1.88 10.92
N TYR A 24 -3.56 -0.66 10.45
CA TYR A 24 -3.69 -0.37 9.02
C TYR A 24 -2.36 -0.64 8.29
N ALA A 25 -1.24 -0.09 8.74
CA ALA A 25 0.08 -0.26 8.17
C ALA A 25 0.51 -1.74 8.16
N ALA A 26 0.28 -2.47 9.24
CA ALA A 26 0.53 -3.91 9.31
C ALA A 26 -0.28 -4.68 8.25
N SER A 27 -1.59 -4.42 8.15
CA SER A 27 -2.43 -5.05 7.11
C SER A 27 -1.97 -4.71 5.69
N LYS A 28 -1.50 -3.48 5.46
CA LYS A 28 -1.03 -3.05 4.13
C LYS A 28 0.34 -3.60 3.76
N HIS A 29 1.22 -3.86 4.74
CA HIS A 29 2.43 -4.65 4.54
C HIS A 29 2.06 -6.09 4.15
N ALA A 30 1.08 -6.71 4.82
CA ALA A 30 0.63 -8.07 4.50
C ALA A 30 0.06 -8.17 3.08
N VAL A 31 -0.71 -7.18 2.63
CA VAL A 31 -1.21 -7.11 1.23
C VAL A 31 -0.04 -7.05 0.24
N ILE A 32 1.00 -6.26 0.51
CA ILE A 32 2.17 -6.18 -0.37
C ILE A 32 2.89 -7.53 -0.44
N ALA A 33 3.15 -8.16 0.71
CA ALA A 33 3.80 -9.47 0.76
C ALA A 33 2.98 -10.55 0.02
N LEU A 34 1.65 -10.57 0.23
CA LEU A 34 0.74 -11.46 -0.48
C LEU A 34 0.81 -11.26 -1.99
N THR A 35 0.81 -10.00 -2.43
CA THR A 35 0.80 -9.66 -3.87
C THR A 35 2.14 -9.96 -4.52
N ASP A 36 3.24 -9.74 -3.80
CA ASP A 36 4.59 -10.10 -4.25
C ASP A 36 4.73 -11.62 -4.39
N ARG A 37 4.17 -12.40 -3.46
CA ARG A 37 4.13 -13.85 -3.62
C ARG A 37 3.26 -14.28 -4.80
N LEU A 38 2.06 -13.71 -4.92
CA LEU A 38 1.08 -14.08 -5.94
C LEU A 38 1.63 -13.93 -7.36
N ARG A 39 2.40 -12.87 -7.66
CA ARG A 39 2.97 -12.66 -9.01
C ARG A 39 3.86 -13.81 -9.48
N HIS A 40 4.48 -14.54 -8.55
CA HIS A 40 5.28 -15.71 -8.86
C HIS A 40 4.41 -16.97 -9.02
N GLU A 41 3.33 -17.09 -8.27
CA GLU A 41 2.43 -18.26 -8.30
C GLU A 41 1.60 -18.34 -9.58
N VAL A 42 1.24 -17.19 -10.16
CA VAL A 42 0.40 -17.13 -11.37
C VAL A 42 1.17 -16.80 -12.65
N ALA A 43 2.50 -16.70 -12.57
CA ALA A 43 3.35 -16.33 -13.70
C ALA A 43 3.18 -17.29 -14.89
N ASP A 44 3.19 -18.61 -14.63
CA ASP A 44 3.03 -19.65 -15.66
C ASP A 44 1.65 -19.66 -16.30
N ALA A 45 0.64 -19.07 -15.64
CA ALA A 45 -0.70 -18.88 -16.18
C ALA A 45 -0.82 -17.62 -17.06
N GLY A 46 0.25 -16.84 -17.22
CA GLY A 46 0.24 -15.61 -18.03
C GLY A 46 -0.59 -14.46 -17.43
N ILE A 47 -0.85 -14.51 -16.11
CA ILE A 47 -1.63 -13.51 -15.37
C ILE A 47 -0.69 -12.44 -14.82
N GLY A 48 -0.89 -11.18 -15.23
CA GLY A 48 -0.15 -10.05 -14.67
C GLY A 48 -0.61 -9.73 -13.24
N VAL A 49 0.30 -9.24 -12.40
CA VAL A 49 0.00 -8.89 -11.01
C VAL A 49 0.63 -7.55 -10.67
N SER A 50 -0.15 -6.68 -10.04
CA SER A 50 0.31 -5.38 -9.55
C SER A 50 -0.17 -5.10 -8.14
N VAL A 51 0.62 -4.35 -7.39
CA VAL A 51 0.21 -3.75 -6.13
C VAL A 51 0.10 -2.24 -6.27
N LEU A 52 -1.08 -1.72 -5.93
CA LEU A 52 -1.38 -0.30 -5.91
C LEU A 52 -1.05 0.28 -4.54
N CYS A 53 -0.10 1.20 -4.47
CA CYS A 53 0.32 1.86 -3.24
C CYS A 53 -0.08 3.35 -3.28
N PRO A 54 -1.32 3.67 -2.87
CA PRO A 54 -1.80 5.04 -2.85
C PRO A 54 -1.29 5.82 -1.64
N GLY A 55 -1.01 7.10 -1.89
CA GLY A 55 -0.93 8.14 -0.86
C GLY A 55 -2.30 8.75 -0.58
N GLY A 56 -2.38 10.06 -0.35
CA GLY A 56 -3.65 10.74 -0.11
C GLY A 56 -4.55 10.77 -1.35
N VAL A 57 -5.73 10.13 -1.29
CA VAL A 57 -6.74 10.13 -2.37
C VAL A 57 -8.04 10.71 -1.82
N THR A 58 -8.70 11.59 -2.60
CA THR A 58 -9.98 12.19 -2.23
C THR A 58 -11.08 11.12 -2.25
N THR A 59 -11.29 10.47 -1.11
CA THR A 59 -12.24 9.39 -0.89
C THR A 59 -12.88 9.53 0.50
N ARG A 60 -13.89 8.70 0.76
CA ARG A 60 -14.54 8.57 2.08
C ARG A 60 -13.84 7.54 2.98
N LEU A 61 -12.52 7.37 2.85
CA LEU A 61 -11.74 6.38 3.62
C LEU A 61 -11.85 6.61 5.13
N PHE A 62 -11.84 7.87 5.55
CA PHE A 62 -11.89 8.24 6.96
C PHE A 62 -13.27 8.03 7.60
N GLU A 63 -14.30 7.85 6.77
CA GLU A 63 -15.63 7.42 7.20
C GLU A 63 -15.74 5.89 7.27
N GLY A 64 -14.62 5.17 7.34
CA GLY A 64 -14.56 3.71 7.28
C GLY A 64 -15.36 2.99 8.37
N HIS A 65 -15.56 3.62 9.52
CA HIS A 65 -16.40 3.12 10.62
C HIS A 65 -17.82 2.75 10.16
N ARG A 66 -18.36 3.43 9.13
CA ARG A 66 -19.68 3.12 8.57
C ARG A 66 -19.77 1.76 7.87
N ASN A 67 -18.63 1.18 7.50
CA ASN A 67 -18.53 -0.08 6.78
C ASN A 67 -18.21 -1.25 7.72
N VAL A 68 -18.05 -0.97 9.02
CA VAL A 68 -17.72 -1.99 10.02
C VAL A 68 -18.96 -2.86 10.25
N PRO A 69 -18.82 -4.20 10.27
CA PRO A 69 -19.90 -5.09 10.67
C PRO A 69 -20.50 -4.71 12.04
N ALA A 70 -21.80 -4.86 12.20
CA ALA A 70 -22.52 -4.38 13.39
C ALA A 70 -21.98 -4.99 14.70
N ASP A 71 -21.51 -6.24 14.66
CA ASP A 71 -20.91 -6.97 15.77
C ASP A 71 -19.51 -6.47 16.16
N LEU A 72 -18.88 -5.64 15.32
CA LEU A 72 -17.57 -5.05 15.54
C LEU A 72 -17.61 -3.53 15.72
N ALA A 73 -18.79 -2.90 15.68
CA ALA A 73 -18.94 -1.45 15.68
C ALA A 73 -18.29 -0.79 16.91
N ASP A 74 -18.45 -1.39 18.09
CA ASP A 74 -17.90 -0.88 19.35
C ASP A 74 -16.37 -1.02 19.47
N GLN A 75 -15.73 -1.77 18.55
CA GLN A 75 -14.28 -2.02 18.54
C GLN A 75 -13.52 -1.02 17.66
N VAL A 76 -14.22 -0.12 16.96
CA VAL A 76 -13.60 0.78 15.99
C VAL A 76 -13.74 2.22 16.45
N THR A 77 -12.60 2.85 16.74
CA THR A 77 -12.52 4.30 16.94
C THR A 77 -12.65 5.01 15.60
N PRO A 78 -13.61 5.94 15.43
CA PRO A 78 -13.69 6.77 14.23
C PRO A 78 -12.38 7.54 14.01
N ALA A 79 -11.97 7.69 12.76
CA ALA A 79 -10.81 8.50 12.43
C ALA A 79 -11.04 9.96 12.85
N THR A 80 -10.00 10.60 13.40
CA THR A 80 -10.04 12.01 13.80
C THR A 80 -10.12 12.95 12.60
N ARG A 81 -9.53 12.53 11.48
CA ARG A 81 -9.68 13.20 10.19
C ARG A 81 -11.00 12.77 9.57
N THR A 82 -11.76 13.70 8.99
CA THR A 82 -13.09 13.40 8.44
C THR A 82 -13.14 13.43 6.91
N ASP A 83 -12.13 14.00 6.25
CA ASP A 83 -12.10 14.07 4.79
C ASP A 83 -10.73 13.73 4.18
N GLY A 84 -10.77 13.38 2.90
CA GLY A 84 -9.60 13.20 2.05
C GLY A 84 -9.23 14.46 1.28
N ALA A 85 -9.62 15.65 1.74
CA ALA A 85 -9.45 16.89 0.99
C ALA A 85 -7.98 17.12 0.61
N GLY A 86 -7.75 17.65 -0.60
CA GLY A 86 -6.41 17.85 -1.17
C GLY A 86 -5.71 16.58 -1.67
N GLY A 87 -6.34 15.42 -1.59
CA GLY A 87 -5.83 14.17 -2.16
C GLY A 87 -6.05 14.07 -3.68
N MET A 88 -5.28 13.20 -4.33
CA MET A 88 -5.47 12.87 -5.75
C MET A 88 -6.91 12.42 -6.04
N ALA A 89 -7.46 12.82 -7.19
CA ALA A 89 -8.79 12.37 -7.60
C ALA A 89 -8.81 10.87 -7.90
N PRO A 90 -9.87 10.12 -7.51
CA PRO A 90 -9.96 8.68 -7.81
C PRO A 90 -9.83 8.34 -9.31
N ALA A 91 -10.34 9.21 -10.19
CA ALA A 91 -10.21 9.02 -11.64
C ALA A 91 -8.75 9.13 -12.15
N GLU A 92 -7.90 9.91 -11.47
CA GLU A 92 -6.47 9.95 -11.76
C GLU A 92 -5.77 8.66 -11.30
N VAL A 93 -6.13 8.14 -10.12
CA VAL A 93 -5.64 6.83 -9.66
C VAL A 93 -6.03 5.73 -10.66
N GLY A 94 -7.28 5.73 -11.13
CA GLY A 94 -7.77 4.78 -12.12
C GLY A 94 -7.00 4.81 -13.43
N ARG A 95 -6.63 6.01 -13.93
CA ARG A 95 -5.77 6.14 -15.12
C ARG A 95 -4.40 5.52 -14.92
N ARG A 96 -3.75 5.78 -13.78
CA ARG A 96 -2.44 5.19 -13.46
C ARG A 96 -2.48 3.67 -13.30
N VAL A 97 -3.57 3.14 -12.74
CA VAL A 97 -3.78 1.68 -12.68
C VAL A 97 -3.90 1.09 -14.07
N LEU A 98 -4.70 1.71 -14.95
CA LEU A 98 -4.85 1.24 -16.32
C LEU A 98 -3.52 1.26 -17.09
N ASP A 99 -2.74 2.32 -16.95
CA ASP A 99 -1.43 2.44 -17.59
C ASP A 99 -0.44 1.38 -17.06
N ALA A 100 -0.44 1.13 -15.75
CA ALA A 100 0.41 0.11 -15.15
C ALA A 100 0.03 -1.31 -15.57
N VAL A 101 -1.27 -1.62 -15.66
CA VAL A 101 -1.76 -2.92 -16.16
C VAL A 101 -1.32 -3.15 -17.61
N ARG A 102 -1.44 -2.12 -18.47
CA ARG A 102 -1.00 -2.20 -19.87
C ARG A 102 0.51 -2.40 -20.02
N ALA A 103 1.29 -1.84 -19.09
CA ALA A 103 2.75 -1.93 -19.07
C ALA A 103 3.29 -3.09 -18.20
N ASP A 104 2.42 -3.97 -17.69
CA ASP A 104 2.75 -5.06 -16.77
C ASP A 104 3.65 -4.63 -15.59
N ARG A 105 3.35 -3.47 -15.02
CA ARG A 105 4.12 -2.90 -13.90
C ARG A 105 3.63 -3.45 -12.57
N PHE A 106 4.53 -4.10 -11.83
CA PHE A 106 4.21 -4.59 -10.49
C PHE A 106 3.90 -3.45 -9.51
N TRP A 107 4.77 -2.44 -9.39
CA TRP A 107 4.58 -1.33 -8.45
C TRP A 107 3.80 -0.17 -9.07
N ILE A 108 2.64 0.15 -8.50
CA ILE A 108 1.84 1.33 -8.87
C ILE A 108 1.89 2.36 -7.74
N ILE A 109 2.85 3.27 -7.83
CA ILE A 109 3.03 4.36 -6.85
C ILE A 109 2.33 5.62 -7.37
N THR A 110 1.34 6.11 -6.62
CA THR A 110 0.55 7.30 -7.04
C THR A 110 1.17 8.62 -6.58
N HIS A 111 1.92 8.62 -5.49
CA HIS A 111 2.56 9.81 -4.94
C HIS A 111 4.03 9.48 -4.76
N ALA A 112 4.88 10.12 -5.56
CA ALA A 112 6.33 10.02 -5.45
C ALA A 112 6.84 11.33 -4.85
N ARG A 113 6.60 11.55 -3.55
CA ARG A 113 7.20 12.69 -2.85
C ARG A 113 8.67 12.37 -2.60
N GLY A 114 9.55 13.36 -2.73
CA GLY A 114 10.99 13.16 -2.51
C GLY A 114 11.28 12.57 -1.12
N ASP A 115 10.56 13.04 -0.11
CA ASP A 115 10.74 12.61 1.28
C ASP A 115 10.34 11.15 1.52
N ASP A 116 9.41 10.58 0.73
CA ASP A 116 8.97 9.18 0.89
C ASP A 116 10.14 8.20 0.60
N LEU A 117 11.02 8.55 -0.34
CA LEU A 117 12.19 7.74 -0.68
C LEU A 117 13.22 7.76 0.46
N GLY A 118 13.45 8.92 1.08
CA GLY A 118 14.36 9.03 2.22
C GLY A 118 13.95 8.12 3.39
N VAL A 119 12.66 8.10 3.74
CA VAL A 119 12.15 7.21 4.80
C VAL A 119 12.29 5.73 4.46
N ILE A 120 12.10 5.38 3.18
CA ILE A 120 12.31 4.01 2.71
C ILE A 120 13.79 3.63 2.79
N ASP A 121 14.68 4.50 2.34
CA ASP A 121 16.12 4.27 2.34
C ASP A 121 16.65 4.12 3.76
N GLU A 122 16.30 5.03 4.68
CA GLU A 122 16.65 4.96 6.10
C GLU A 122 16.24 3.61 6.73
N ARG A 123 15.03 3.13 6.42
CA ARG A 123 14.55 1.82 6.90
C ARG A 123 15.43 0.67 6.39
N TYR A 124 15.78 0.68 5.10
CA TYR A 124 16.59 -0.39 4.52
C TYR A 124 18.06 -0.30 4.94
N GLU A 125 18.60 0.89 5.18
CA GLU A 125 19.91 1.09 5.79
C GLU A 125 19.97 0.50 7.19
N ALA A 126 19.00 0.84 8.06
CA ALA A 126 18.92 0.26 9.40
C ALA A 126 18.80 -1.27 9.37
N LEU A 127 18.09 -1.83 8.39
CA LEU A 127 18.03 -3.29 8.20
C LEU A 127 19.39 -3.86 7.80
N ARG A 128 20.10 -3.23 6.85
CA ARG A 128 21.44 -3.67 6.42
C ARG A 128 22.44 -3.64 7.59
N ASP A 129 22.40 -2.61 8.41
CA ASP A 129 23.23 -2.49 9.61
C ASP A 129 22.96 -3.63 10.60
N ALA A 130 21.68 -3.99 10.79
CA ALA A 130 21.30 -5.13 11.62
C ALA A 130 21.83 -6.46 11.07
N TYR A 131 21.84 -6.65 9.74
CA TYR A 131 22.45 -7.82 9.10
C TYR A 131 23.98 -7.87 9.28
N ALA A 132 24.66 -6.73 9.15
CA ALA A 132 26.10 -6.64 9.37
C ALA A 132 26.43 -7.02 10.83
N TRP A 133 25.72 -6.43 11.79
CA TRP A 133 25.83 -6.74 13.21
C TRP A 133 25.62 -8.23 13.53
N ALA A 134 24.67 -8.88 12.85
CA ALA A 134 24.38 -10.29 13.03
C ALA A 134 25.44 -11.21 12.41
N SER A 135 26.12 -10.76 11.35
CA SER A 135 27.13 -11.56 10.63
C SER A 135 28.50 -11.57 11.31
N GLU A 136 28.73 -10.65 12.24
CA GLU A 136 29.97 -10.54 13.04
C GLU A 136 29.92 -11.34 14.35
N ARG A 137 28.85 -12.13 14.57
CA ARG A 137 28.62 -12.95 15.76
C ARG A 137 28.55 -14.43 15.40
#